data_AF-A0A455ZE68-F1
#
_entry.id   AF-A0A455ZE68-F1
#
_cell.length_a   1.000
_cell.length_b   1.000
_cell.length_c   1.000
_cell.angle_alpha   90.00
_cell.angle_beta   90.00
_cell.angle_gamma   90.00
#
_symmetry.space_group_name_H-M   'P 1'
#
loop_
_entity.id
_entity.type
_entity.pdbx_description
1 polymer ?
#
loop_
_entity_poly.entity_id
_entity_poly.type
_entity_poly.pdbx_seq_one_letter_code
_entity_poly.pdbx_strand_id
1 'polypeptide(L)'
;MNDFSKATDELNTAMTEKGYLYFNVRNGSAGTNLKEGLSSYFHKANLENKKPVFPIYATSVIEATSPDMPYSIATFKIVEDVPQPLRIDAMNISMYECYDGGLRMSMDIAIKTTNDIPSRHDAAKRINEGWEQKSTENQKKWKQNSQKLIPKGKRIK
;
A
#
# COMPACT_ATOMS: atom_id res chain seq x y z
N MET A 1 10.14 -18.12 -21.17
CA MET A 1 9.79 -16.69 -21.35
C MET A 1 8.30 -16.46 -21.58
N ASN A 2 7.59 -17.34 -22.30
CA ASN A 2 6.15 -17.19 -22.56
C ASN A 2 5.27 -17.19 -21.29
N ASP A 3 5.53 -18.10 -20.34
CA ASP A 3 4.68 -18.21 -19.14
C ASP A 3 4.82 -16.98 -18.23
N PHE A 4 6.05 -16.46 -18.10
CA PHE A 4 6.33 -15.26 -17.33
C PHE A 4 5.65 -14.00 -17.91
N SER A 5 5.76 -13.81 -19.23
CA SER A 5 5.09 -12.69 -19.91
C SER A 5 3.58 -12.79 -19.74
N LYS A 6 3.02 -13.99 -19.89
CA LYS A 6 1.59 -14.24 -19.72
C LYS A 6 1.13 -13.96 -18.28
N ALA A 7 1.85 -14.43 -17.27
CA ALA A 7 1.53 -14.15 -15.87
C ALA A 7 1.60 -12.65 -15.54
N THR A 8 2.56 -11.94 -16.15
CA THR A 8 2.67 -10.48 -16.04
C THR A 8 1.45 -9.79 -16.66
N ASP A 9 0.99 -10.25 -17.83
CA ASP A 9 -0.19 -9.70 -18.51
C ASP A 9 -1.48 -9.96 -17.73
N GLU A 10 -1.67 -11.18 -17.22
CA GLU A 10 -2.82 -11.54 -16.38
C GLU A 10 -2.87 -10.70 -15.10
N LEU A 11 -1.73 -10.58 -14.40
CA LEU A 11 -1.65 -9.77 -13.20
C LEU A 11 -1.89 -8.28 -13.51
N ASN A 12 -1.30 -7.75 -14.58
CA ASN A 12 -1.52 -6.37 -15.00
C ASN A 12 -3.00 -6.09 -15.32
N THR A 13 -3.67 -7.04 -15.98
CA THR A 13 -5.09 -6.94 -16.31
C THR A 13 -5.92 -6.88 -15.04
N ALA A 14 -5.72 -7.82 -14.12
CA ALA A 14 -6.42 -7.85 -12.83
C ALA A 14 -6.22 -6.54 -12.03
N MET A 15 -5.01 -5.99 -12.01
CA MET A 15 -4.71 -4.76 -11.29
C MET A 15 -5.37 -3.53 -11.95
N THR A 16 -5.39 -3.49 -13.28
CA THR A 16 -6.03 -2.42 -14.06
C THR A 16 -7.54 -2.44 -13.86
N GLU A 17 -8.17 -3.62 -13.88
CA GLU A 17 -9.61 -3.80 -13.61
C GLU A 17 -9.99 -3.36 -12.19
N LYS A 18 -9.08 -3.54 -11.21
CA LYS A 18 -9.25 -3.02 -9.85
C LYS A 18 -8.95 -1.53 -9.73
N GLY A 19 -8.50 -0.88 -10.80
CA GLY A 19 -8.25 0.56 -10.89
C GLY A 19 -6.86 1.01 -10.44
N TYR A 20 -5.93 0.10 -10.18
CA TYR A 20 -4.55 0.45 -9.84
C TYR A 20 -3.73 0.76 -11.09
N LEU A 21 -3.07 1.91 -11.09
CA LEU A 21 -2.28 2.44 -12.21
C LEU A 21 -0.97 3.06 -11.67
N TYR A 22 -0.07 3.45 -12.57
CA TYR A 22 1.18 4.16 -12.25
C TYR A 22 2.01 3.46 -11.17
N PHE A 23 2.48 2.25 -11.48
CA PHE A 23 3.25 1.45 -10.53
C PHE A 23 4.71 1.92 -10.47
N ASN A 24 5.21 2.12 -9.26
CA ASN A 24 6.63 2.22 -8.97
C ASN A 24 7.12 0.89 -8.39
N VAL A 25 8.04 0.23 -9.09
CA VAL A 25 8.62 -1.05 -8.64
C VAL A 25 9.97 -0.78 -7.99
N ARG A 26 10.13 -1.22 -6.74
CA ARG A 26 11.39 -1.05 -6.01
C ARG A 26 12.55 -1.66 -6.80
N ASN A 27 13.63 -0.89 -6.95
CA ASN A 27 14.81 -1.22 -7.77
C ASN A 27 14.57 -1.28 -9.29
N GLY A 28 13.33 -1.16 -9.76
CA GLY A 28 12.98 -0.89 -11.17
C GLY A 28 12.81 0.60 -11.43
N SER A 29 12.12 0.96 -12.53
CA SER A 29 11.64 2.32 -12.79
C SER A 29 10.13 2.44 -12.50
N ALA A 30 9.64 3.68 -12.45
CA ALA A 30 8.20 3.93 -12.55
C ALA A 30 7.71 3.48 -13.94
N GLY A 31 6.53 2.85 -13.98
CA GLY A 31 5.79 2.49 -15.18
C GLY A 31 4.35 3.00 -15.09
N THR A 32 3.69 3.20 -16.24
CA THR A 32 2.28 3.66 -16.26
C THR A 32 1.31 2.57 -15.80
N ASN A 33 1.76 1.31 -15.80
CA ASN A 33 1.05 0.12 -15.35
C ASN A 33 2.02 -0.90 -14.73
N LEU A 34 1.49 -1.99 -14.17
CA LEU A 34 2.30 -2.99 -13.47
C LEU A 34 3.24 -3.73 -14.42
N LYS A 35 2.78 -4.03 -15.64
CA LYS A 35 3.58 -4.72 -16.66
C LYS A 35 4.84 -3.94 -17.00
N GLU A 36 4.73 -2.64 -17.22
CA GLU A 36 5.87 -1.77 -17.51
C GLU A 36 6.84 -1.70 -16.33
N GLY A 37 6.33 -1.55 -15.11
CA GLY A 37 7.14 -1.52 -13.90
C GLY A 37 7.94 -2.82 -13.72
N LEU A 38 7.29 -3.98 -13.91
CA LEU A 38 7.96 -5.28 -13.87
C LEU A 38 8.96 -5.41 -15.01
N SER A 39 8.57 -5.12 -16.26
CA SER A 39 9.46 -5.23 -17.42
C SER A 39 10.75 -4.42 -17.23
N SER A 40 10.65 -3.21 -16.67
CA SER A 40 11.80 -2.38 -16.32
C SER A 40 12.71 -3.03 -15.29
N TYR A 41 12.13 -3.59 -14.22
CA TYR A 41 12.87 -4.32 -13.20
C TYR A 41 13.66 -5.51 -13.79
N PHE A 42 13.02 -6.34 -14.62
CA PHE A 42 13.68 -7.47 -15.27
C PHE A 42 14.74 -7.03 -16.27
N HIS A 43 14.48 -5.96 -17.04
CA HIS A 43 15.46 -5.40 -17.96
C HIS A 43 16.73 -4.95 -17.23
N LYS A 44 16.58 -4.24 -16.10
CA LYS A 44 17.71 -3.81 -15.28
C LYS A 44 18.48 -4.98 -14.68
N ALA A 45 17.79 -5.99 -14.14
CA ALA A 45 18.44 -7.20 -13.63
C ALA A 45 19.29 -7.87 -14.73
N ASN A 46 18.78 -7.95 -15.95
CA ASN A 46 19.50 -8.47 -17.10
C ASN A 46 20.72 -7.62 -17.49
N LEU A 47 20.59 -6.28 -17.53
CA LEU A 47 21.72 -5.38 -17.79
C LEU A 47 22.83 -5.52 -16.74
N GLU A 48 22.48 -5.82 -15.50
CA GLU A 48 23.43 -6.04 -14.40
C GLU A 48 23.98 -7.48 -14.34
N ASN A 49 23.62 -8.37 -15.27
CA ASN A 49 23.92 -9.81 -15.23
C ASN A 49 23.51 -10.47 -13.91
N LYS A 50 22.39 -10.03 -13.32
CA LYS A 50 21.83 -10.57 -12.08
C LYS A 50 20.51 -11.27 -12.35
N LYS A 51 20.21 -12.27 -11.51
CA LYS A 51 18.85 -12.84 -11.47
C LYS A 51 17.90 -11.86 -10.78
N PRO A 52 16.63 -11.78 -11.22
CA PRO A 52 15.59 -11.05 -10.49
C PRO A 52 15.49 -11.56 -9.06
N VAL A 53 15.48 -10.64 -8.10
CA VAL A 53 15.31 -10.97 -6.68
C VAL A 53 13.84 -10.86 -6.32
N PHE A 54 13.31 -11.89 -5.68
CA PHE A 54 11.97 -11.89 -5.08
C PHE A 54 12.08 -11.79 -3.55
N PRO A 55 11.06 -11.21 -2.86
CA PRO A 55 9.85 -10.61 -3.43
C PRO A 55 10.13 -9.27 -4.12
N ILE A 56 9.33 -8.98 -5.15
CA ILE A 56 9.28 -7.66 -5.80
C ILE A 56 8.20 -6.83 -5.10
N TYR A 57 8.52 -5.59 -4.74
CA TYR A 57 7.55 -4.66 -4.17
C TYR A 57 7.14 -3.63 -5.22
N ALA A 58 5.86 -3.58 -5.53
CA ALA A 58 5.28 -2.63 -6.46
C ALA A 58 4.29 -1.71 -5.73
N THR A 59 4.43 -0.41 -5.88
CA THR A 59 3.57 0.58 -5.21
C THR A 59 2.70 1.32 -6.22
N SER A 60 1.43 1.50 -5.92
CA SER A 60 0.49 2.31 -6.71
C SER A 60 -0.22 3.32 -5.80
N VAL A 61 -0.43 4.53 -6.30
CA VAL A 61 -1.20 5.56 -5.58
C VAL A 61 -2.68 5.19 -5.62
N ILE A 62 -3.34 5.28 -4.47
CA ILE A 62 -4.76 4.96 -4.35
C ILE A 62 -5.60 6.23 -4.57
N GLU A 63 -5.54 7.18 -3.64
CA GLU A 63 -6.29 8.44 -3.66
C GLU A 63 -5.72 9.42 -2.62
N ALA A 64 -5.97 10.72 -2.80
CA ALA A 64 -5.85 11.73 -1.75
C ALA A 64 -7.16 11.74 -0.96
N THR A 65 -7.13 11.31 0.30
CA THR A 65 -8.36 10.88 0.96
C THR A 65 -9.11 11.98 1.74
N SER A 66 -8.61 13.22 1.74
CA SER A 66 -9.24 14.37 2.39
C SER A 66 -8.68 15.69 1.81
N PRO A 67 -9.43 16.81 1.82
CA PRO A 67 -8.91 18.16 1.53
C PRO A 67 -7.81 18.64 2.51
N ASP A 68 -7.68 18.02 3.69
CA ASP A 68 -6.56 18.22 4.63
C ASP A 68 -5.35 17.29 4.32
N MET A 69 -5.48 16.52 3.22
CA MET A 69 -4.52 15.77 2.41
C MET A 69 -3.49 14.89 3.13
N PRO A 70 -3.89 13.70 3.63
CA PRO A 70 -3.02 12.55 3.58
C PRO A 70 -3.14 11.84 2.21
N TYR A 71 -2.02 11.37 1.66
CA TYR A 71 -2.00 10.52 0.46
C TYR A 71 -1.91 9.05 0.85
N SER A 72 -2.60 8.20 0.09
CA SER A 72 -2.61 6.76 0.35
C SER A 72 -1.91 5.99 -0.77
N ILE A 73 -1.08 5.02 -0.37
CA ILE A 73 -0.32 4.14 -1.27
C ILE A 73 -0.68 2.69 -0.98
N ALA A 74 -0.92 1.92 -2.04
CA ALA A 74 -0.96 0.48 -2.00
C ALA A 74 0.41 -0.09 -2.36
N THR A 75 0.96 -0.95 -1.51
CA THR A 75 2.19 -1.71 -1.78
C THR A 75 1.85 -3.18 -1.95
N PHE A 76 2.20 -3.76 -3.08
CA PHE A 76 1.95 -5.15 -3.42
C PHE A 76 3.26 -5.94 -3.36
N LYS A 77 3.22 -7.06 -2.63
CA LYS A 77 4.33 -8.01 -2.54
C LYS A 77 4.11 -9.11 -3.58
N ILE A 78 4.94 -9.10 -4.62
CA ILE A 78 4.91 -10.04 -5.73
C ILE A 78 5.97 -11.10 -5.49
N VAL A 79 5.57 -12.37 -5.53
CA VAL A 79 6.42 -13.54 -5.30
C VAL A 79 6.42 -14.45 -6.53
N GLU A 80 7.48 -15.24 -6.66
CA GLU A 80 7.51 -16.37 -7.57
C GLU A 80 6.75 -17.54 -6.92
N ASP A 81 5.89 -18.22 -7.68
CA ASP A 81 5.13 -19.39 -7.23
C ASP A 81 5.18 -20.48 -8.31
N VAL A 82 5.04 -21.74 -7.92
CA VAL A 82 4.97 -22.85 -8.89
C VAL A 82 3.65 -23.57 -8.66
N PRO A 83 2.73 -23.62 -9.65
CA PRO A 83 2.94 -23.40 -11.08
C PRO A 83 2.68 -21.98 -11.62
N GLN A 84 2.30 -20.99 -10.80
CA GLN A 84 2.03 -19.62 -11.26
C GLN A 84 3.29 -18.74 -11.23
N PRO A 85 3.87 -18.35 -12.37
CA PRO A 85 5.18 -17.68 -12.42
C PRO A 85 5.26 -16.41 -11.55
N LEU A 86 4.13 -15.75 -11.32
CA LEU A 86 4.00 -14.59 -10.45
C LEU A 86 2.68 -14.64 -9.68
N ARG A 87 2.72 -14.27 -8.39
CA ARG A 87 1.53 -14.08 -7.54
C ARG A 87 1.72 -12.88 -6.61
N ILE A 88 0.64 -12.18 -6.27
CA ILE A 88 0.64 -11.22 -5.14
C ILE A 88 0.29 -11.99 -3.87
N ASP A 89 1.18 -12.03 -2.88
CA ASP A 89 0.94 -12.73 -1.60
C ASP A 89 0.31 -11.84 -0.52
N ALA A 90 0.56 -10.54 -0.62
CA ALA A 90 0.15 -9.57 0.36
C ALA A 90 0.09 -8.18 -0.26
N MET A 91 -0.77 -7.36 0.33
CA MET A 91 -0.90 -5.95 0.05
C MET A 91 -0.83 -5.20 1.38
N ASN A 92 -0.09 -4.10 1.40
CA ASN A 92 -0.16 -3.12 2.48
C ASN A 92 -0.77 -1.83 1.94
N ILE A 93 -1.77 -1.29 2.63
CA ILE A 93 -2.30 0.05 2.37
C ILE A 93 -1.76 0.97 3.44
N SER A 94 -1.09 2.05 3.04
CA SER A 94 -0.54 3.05 3.95
C SER A 94 -1.07 4.43 3.63
N MET A 95 -1.41 5.18 4.68
CA MET A 95 -1.82 6.58 4.64
C MET A 95 -0.74 7.45 5.28
N TYR A 96 -0.27 8.44 4.54
CA TYR A 96 0.79 9.37 4.94
C TYR A 96 0.26 10.79 4.98
N GLU A 97 0.72 11.59 5.93
CA GLU A 97 0.53 13.04 5.91
C GLU A 97 1.29 13.71 4.77
N CYS A 98 0.69 14.71 4.11
CA CYS A 98 1.38 15.48 3.08
C CYS A 98 2.50 16.38 3.62
N TYR A 99 2.37 16.91 4.84
CA TYR A 99 3.28 17.93 5.35
C TYR A 99 4.62 17.38 5.85
N ASP A 100 4.60 16.29 6.61
CA ASP A 100 5.80 15.69 7.22
C ASP A 100 6.11 14.29 6.66
N GLY A 101 5.25 13.73 5.80
CA GLY A 101 5.39 12.36 5.30
C GLY A 101 5.17 11.30 6.38
N GLY A 102 4.62 11.66 7.54
CA GLY A 102 4.41 10.78 8.66
C GLY A 102 3.35 9.72 8.38
N LEU A 103 3.65 8.45 8.67
CA LEU A 103 2.69 7.35 8.56
C LEU A 103 1.59 7.51 9.61
N ARG A 104 0.33 7.63 9.17
CA ARG A 104 -0.85 7.72 10.05
C ARG A 104 -1.47 6.38 10.33
N MET A 105 -1.64 5.61 9.27
CA MET A 105 -2.32 4.33 9.30
C MET A 105 -1.69 3.41 8.27
N SER A 106 -1.56 2.14 8.64
CA SER A 106 -1.19 1.08 7.73
C SER A 106 -2.10 -0.12 7.98
N MET A 107 -2.46 -0.83 6.93
CA MET A 107 -3.30 -2.01 6.98
C MET A 107 -2.71 -3.09 6.08
N ASP A 108 -2.38 -4.23 6.66
CA ASP A 108 -1.94 -5.41 5.93
C ASP A 108 -3.15 -6.25 5.50
N ILE A 109 -3.13 -6.70 4.25
CA ILE A 109 -4.15 -7.53 3.63
C ILE A 109 -3.44 -8.76 3.06
N ALA A 110 -3.76 -9.93 3.60
CA ALA A 110 -3.30 -11.20 3.05
C ALA A 110 -4.06 -11.50 1.76
N ILE A 111 -3.34 -11.89 0.70
CA ILE A 111 -3.90 -12.17 -0.63
C ILE A 111 -3.66 -13.64 -0.95
N LYS A 112 -4.73 -14.43 -1.08
CA LYS A 112 -4.63 -15.83 -1.53
C LYS A 112 -4.78 -15.92 -3.04
N THR A 113 -5.63 -15.06 -3.60
CA THR A 113 -5.95 -14.97 -5.03
C THR A 113 -6.10 -13.51 -5.45
N THR A 114 -6.00 -13.22 -6.74
CA THR A 114 -6.20 -11.86 -7.28
C THR A 114 -7.58 -11.28 -6.96
N ASN A 115 -8.59 -12.12 -6.71
CA ASN A 115 -9.92 -11.68 -6.32
C ASN A 115 -9.97 -11.07 -4.92
N ASP A 116 -9.05 -11.46 -4.03
CA ASP A 116 -8.96 -10.92 -2.67
C ASP A 116 -8.44 -9.47 -2.66
N ILE A 117 -7.85 -9.01 -3.78
CA ILE A 117 -7.37 -7.65 -3.93
C ILE A 117 -8.58 -6.70 -3.99
N PRO A 118 -8.73 -5.76 -3.04
CA PRO A 118 -9.80 -4.78 -3.08
C PRO A 118 -9.62 -3.85 -4.29
N SER A 119 -10.72 -3.28 -4.79
CA SER A 119 -10.62 -2.20 -5.77
C SER A 119 -9.86 -1.01 -5.15
N ARG A 120 -9.26 -0.15 -5.99
CA ARG A 120 -8.59 1.06 -5.54
C ARG A 120 -9.50 1.93 -4.67
N HIS A 121 -10.77 2.07 -5.06
CA HIS A 121 -11.76 2.83 -4.29
C HIS A 121 -12.06 2.19 -2.94
N ASP A 122 -12.25 0.86 -2.90
CA ASP A 122 -12.48 0.15 -1.64
C ASP A 122 -11.27 0.22 -0.71
N ALA A 123 -10.05 0.16 -1.27
CA ALA A 123 -8.82 0.31 -0.51
C ALA A 123 -8.71 1.70 0.14
N ALA A 124 -9.06 2.78 -0.60
CA ALA A 124 -9.12 4.14 -0.07
C ALA A 124 -10.14 4.25 1.07
N LYS A 125 -11.34 3.70 0.87
CA LYS A 125 -12.39 3.70 1.88
C LYS A 125 -11.96 2.99 3.16
N ARG A 126 -11.38 1.78 3.04
CA ARG A 126 -10.93 0.98 4.20
C ARG A 126 -9.85 1.69 5.03
N ILE A 127 -8.87 2.31 4.38
CA ILE A 127 -7.81 3.00 5.12
C ILE A 127 -8.32 4.27 5.81
N ASN A 128 -9.28 4.98 5.20
CA ASN A 128 -9.97 6.11 5.81
C ASN A 128 -10.78 5.70 7.04
N GLU A 129 -11.61 4.67 6.92
CA GLU A 129 -12.40 4.16 8.04
C GLU A 129 -11.48 3.73 9.20
N GLY A 130 -10.37 3.06 8.89
CA GLY A 130 -9.36 2.69 9.88
C GLY A 130 -8.70 3.90 10.55
N TRP A 131 -8.41 4.96 9.78
CA TRP A 131 -7.89 6.21 10.31
C TRP A 131 -8.90 6.93 11.21
N GLU A 132 -10.15 7.05 10.78
CA GLU A 132 -11.22 7.71 11.55
C GLU A 132 -11.47 7.02 12.89
N GLN A 133 -11.49 5.68 12.90
CA GLN A 133 -11.59 4.88 14.13
C GLN A 133 -10.41 5.17 15.06
N LYS A 134 -9.17 5.08 14.56
CA LYS A 134 -7.96 5.35 15.34
C LYS A 134 -7.91 6.79 15.87
N SER A 135 -8.32 7.76 15.06
CA SER A 135 -8.42 9.17 15.43
C SER A 135 -9.43 9.35 16.57
N THR A 136 -10.62 8.76 16.45
CA THR A 136 -11.66 8.81 17.49
C THR A 136 -11.19 8.17 18.80
N GLU A 137 -10.51 7.03 18.74
CA GLU A 137 -9.94 6.37 19.92
C GLU A 137 -8.88 7.24 20.60
N ASN A 138 -7.99 7.85 19.81
CA ASN A 138 -6.95 8.74 20.33
C ASN A 138 -7.54 9.99 21.00
N GLN A 139 -8.57 10.59 20.40
CA GLN A 139 -9.29 11.71 21.01
C GLN A 139 -9.95 11.32 22.33
N LYS A 140 -10.56 10.13 22.41
CA LYS A 140 -11.14 9.61 23.67
C LYS A 140 -10.07 9.42 24.75
N LYS A 141 -8.94 8.77 24.41
CA LYS A 141 -7.80 8.58 25.33
C LYS A 141 -7.24 9.91 25.82
N TRP A 142 -7.09 10.88 24.93
CA TRP A 142 -6.61 12.21 25.28
C TRP A 142 -7.56 12.92 26.25
N LYS A 143 -8.87 12.93 25.97
CA LYS A 143 -9.89 13.53 26.86
C LYS A 143 -9.90 12.87 28.25
N GLN A 144 -9.77 11.55 28.33
CA GLN A 144 -9.70 10.83 29.60
C GLN A 144 -8.42 11.16 30.39
N ASN A 145 -7.28 11.29 29.71
CA ASN A 145 -6.00 11.60 30.35
C ASN A 145 -5.89 13.07 30.78
N SER A 146 -6.44 14.01 29.99
CA SER A 146 -6.45 15.43 30.35
C SER A 146 -7.35 15.71 31.57
N GLN A 147 -8.45 14.96 31.73
CA GLN A 147 -9.30 15.03 32.93
C GLN A 147 -8.59 14.52 34.20
N LYS A 148 -7.68 13.53 34.09
CA LYS A 148 -6.87 13.05 35.23
C LYS A 148 -5.78 14.03 35.67
N LEU A 149 -5.38 14.96 34.80
CA LEU A 149 -4.34 15.95 35.06
C LEU A 149 -4.86 17.24 35.70
N ILE A 150 -6.18 17.42 35.86
CA ILE A 150 -6.72 18.54 36.63
C ILE A 150 -6.46 18.24 38.12
N PRO A 151 -5.53 18.94 38.79
CA PRO A 151 -5.29 18.71 40.20
C PRO A 151 -6.57 19.13 40.93
N LYS A 152 -7.19 18.22 41.66
CA LYS A 152 -8.27 18.57 42.59
C LYS A 152 -7.69 19.56 43.62
N GLY A 153 -7.94 20.84 43.39
CA GLY A 153 -7.73 21.97 44.29
C GLY A 153 -6.63 21.82 45.34
N LYS A 154 -5.39 22.18 44.99
CA LYS A 154 -4.52 22.81 46.00
C LYS A 154 -5.13 24.17 46.31
N ARG A 155 -5.90 24.26 47.40
CA ARG A 155 -6.17 25.56 48.05
C ARG A 155 -4.81 26.11 48.46
N ILE A 156 -4.34 27.13 47.76
CA ILE A 156 -3.25 27.97 48.23
C ILE A 156 -3.81 28.69 49.46
N LYS A 157 -3.28 28.34 50.64
CA LYS A 157 -3.49 29.08 51.88
C LYS A 157 -2.61 30.32 51.87
#